data_AF-A0A0S8H472-F1
#
_entry.id   AF-A0A0S8H472-F1
#
_cell.length_a   1.000
_cell.length_b   1.000
_cell.length_c   1.000
_cell.angle_alpha   90.00
_cell.angle_beta   90.00
_cell.angle_gamma   90.00
#
_symmetry.space_group_name_H-M   'P 1'
#
loop_
_entity.id
_entity.type
_entity.pdbx_description
1 polymer ?
#
loop_
_entity_poly.entity_id
_entity_poly.type
_entity_poly.pdbx_seq_one_letter_code
_entity_poly.pdbx_strand_id
1 'polypeptide(L)' 'LRLTADVAAGGFVKVAILDASDKTLAESELVARTATDAKVQWLGGYSFGKLKGRNVRLRFELRDAKVYSFSFGG' A
#
# COMPACT_ATOMS: atom_id res chain seq x y z
N LEU A 1 3.85 -0.18 -6.46
CA LEU A 1 4.12 0.33 -5.10
C LEU A 1 4.97 -0.69 -4.35
N ARG A 2 6.07 -0.23 -3.78
CA ARG A 2 6.97 -1.01 -2.91
C ARG A 2 7.05 -0.34 -1.53
N LEU A 3 7.27 -1.14 -0.51
CA LEU A 3 7.24 -0.73 0.89
C LEU A 3 8.39 -1.38 1.67
N THR A 4 9.03 -0.60 2.54
CA THR A 4 9.89 -1.10 3.61
C THR A 4 9.25 -0.80 4.96
N ALA A 5 9.01 -1.84 5.74
CA ALA A 5 8.31 -1.74 7.02
C ALA A 5 8.75 -2.83 8.00
N ASP A 6 8.74 -2.49 9.29
CA ASP A 6 8.74 -3.47 10.38
C ASP A 6 7.32 -3.75 10.84
N VAL A 7 6.99 -5.01 11.07
CA VAL A 7 5.66 -5.43 11.51
C VAL A 7 5.82 -6.43 12.65
N ALA A 8 5.27 -6.11 13.82
CA ALA A 8 5.27 -7.00 14.97
C ALA A 8 4.33 -8.19 14.74
N ALA A 9 4.47 -9.24 15.56
CA ALA A 9 3.58 -10.40 15.49
C ALA A 9 2.11 -9.96 15.69
N GLY A 10 1.24 -10.30 14.73
CA GLY A 10 -0.18 -9.90 14.72
C GLY A 10 -0.44 -8.48 14.19
N GLY A 11 0.60 -7.70 13.89
CA GLY A 11 0.50 -6.39 13.24
C GLY A 11 0.29 -6.49 11.73
N PHE A 12 0.05 -5.34 11.09
CA PHE A 12 0.00 -5.23 9.64
C PHE A 12 0.23 -3.80 9.13
N VAL A 13 0.56 -3.70 7.85
CA VAL A 13 0.34 -2.51 7.03
C VAL A 13 -0.67 -2.84 5.94
N LYS A 14 -1.68 -1.99 5.78
CA LYS A 14 -2.66 -2.04 4.67
C LYS A 14 -2.56 -0.74 3.89
N VAL A 15 -2.56 -0.82 2.57
CA VAL A 15 -2.50 0.34 1.69
C VAL A 15 -3.78 0.42 0.86
N ALA A 16 -4.37 1.62 0.78
CA ALA A 16 -5.45 1.90 -0.15
C ALA A 16 -5.06 3.03 -1.11
N ILE A 17 -5.58 2.97 -2.33
CA ILE A 17 -5.52 4.06 -3.31
C ILE A 17 -6.87 4.76 -3.28
N LEU A 18 -6.85 6.08 -3.10
CA LEU A 18 -8.03 6.91 -3.12
C LEU A 18 -8.00 7.89 -4.29
N ASP A 19 -9.17 8.27 -4.79
CA ASP A 19 -9.28 9.40 -5.71
C ASP A 19 -9.25 10.75 -4.97
N ALA A 20 -9.45 11.85 -5.71
CA ALA A 20 -9.44 13.20 -5.15
C ALA A 20 -10.59 13.48 -4.15
N SER A 21 -11.64 12.65 -4.14
CA SER A 21 -12.78 12.75 -3.23
C SER A 21 -12.69 11.75 -2.08
N ASP A 22 -11.50 11.18 -1.84
CA ASP A 22 -11.23 10.15 -0.83
C ASP A 22 -12.02 8.84 -1.01
N LYS A 23 -12.55 8.59 -2.22
CA LYS A 23 -13.17 7.31 -2.56
C LYS A 23 -12.10 6.25 -2.83
N THR A 24 -12.22 5.10 -2.16
CA THR A 24 -11.33 3.95 -2.39
C THR A 24 -11.48 3.41 -3.81
N LEU A 25 -10.35 3.37 -4.53
CA LEU A 25 -10.22 2.78 -5.86
C LEU A 25 -9.65 1.36 -5.82
N ALA A 26 -8.76 1.09 -4.86
CA ALA A 26 -8.14 -0.22 -4.65
C ALA A 26 -7.64 -0.36 -3.21
N GLU A 27 -7.56 -1.60 -2.73
CA GLU A 27 -6.99 -1.95 -1.43
C GLU A 27 -5.95 -3.08 -1.60
N SER A 28 -4.93 -3.04 -0.76
CA SER A 28 -3.90 -4.06 -0.72
C SER A 28 -4.32 -5.27 0.11
N GLU A 29 -3.66 -6.39 -0.13
CA GLU A 29 -3.51 -7.43 0.88
C GLU A 29 -2.74 -6.89 2.09
N LEU A 30 -2.85 -7.56 3.24
CA LEU A 30 -2.12 -7.17 4.44
C LEU A 30 -0.64 -7.50 4.30
N VAL A 31 0.22 -6.52 4.56
CA VAL A 31 1.65 -6.75 4.79
C VAL A 31 1.81 -7.06 6.27
N ALA A 32 1.76 -8.36 6.61
CA ALA A 32 1.74 -8.85 7.99
C ALA A 32 3.11 -9.33 8.51
N ARG A 33 4.20 -8.93 7.85
CA ARG A 33 5.58 -9.28 8.25
C ARG A 33 6.54 -8.14 7.93
N THR A 34 7.62 -8.03 8.70
CA THR A 34 8.76 -7.17 8.35
C THR A 34 9.22 -7.47 6.94
N ALA A 35 9.43 -6.42 6.15
CA ALA A 35 9.83 -6.55 4.77
C ALA A 35 10.61 -5.32 4.30
N THR A 36 11.57 -5.57 3.40
CA THR A 36 12.36 -4.54 2.72
C THR A 36 12.05 -4.59 1.23
N ASP A 37 11.79 -3.44 0.63
CA ASP A 37 11.45 -3.28 -0.79
C ASP A 37 10.33 -4.22 -1.28
N ALA A 38 9.38 -4.55 -0.40
CA ALA A 38 8.32 -5.50 -0.72
C ALA A 38 7.27 -4.89 -1.65
N LYS A 39 6.97 -5.61 -2.73
CA LYS A 39 5.87 -5.26 -3.63
C LYS A 39 4.54 -5.45 -2.92
N VAL A 40 3.76 -4.37 -2.85
CA VAL A 40 2.39 -4.40 -2.33
C VAL A 40 1.50 -5.14 -3.33
N GLN A 41 0.82 -6.18 -2.86
CA GLN A 41 -0.17 -6.95 -3.63
C GLN A 41 -1.54 -6.32 -3.47
N TRP A 42 -2.31 -6.24 -4.55
CA TRP A 42 -3.62 -5.60 -4.58
C TRP A 42 -4.73 -6.65 -4.68
N LEU A 43 -5.78 -6.45 -3.88
CA LEU A 43 -6.97 -7.29 -3.95
C LEU A 43 -7.61 -7.18 -5.34
N GLY A 44 -8.24 -8.28 -5.79
CA GLY A 44 -8.96 -8.31 -7.07
C GLY A 44 -8.10 -8.12 -8.31
N GLY A 45 -6.77 -8.30 -8.21
CA GLY A 45 -5.85 -8.20 -9.36
C GLY A 45 -5.74 -6.78 -9.93
N TYR A 46 -6.02 -5.76 -9.12
CA TYR A 46 -6.02 -4.36 -9.57
C TYR A 46 -4.71 -3.96 -10.24
N SER A 47 -4.80 -3.33 -11.41
CA SER A 47 -3.66 -2.82 -12.17
C SER A 47 -3.69 -1.30 -12.30
N PHE A 48 -2.52 -0.68 -12.19
CA PHE A 48 -2.36 0.77 -12.17
C PHE A 48 -2.50 1.45 -13.54
N GLY A 49 -2.72 0.70 -14.63
CA GLY A 49 -2.75 1.26 -15.99
C GLY A 49 -3.78 2.39 -16.14
N LYS A 50 -4.92 2.28 -15.45
CA LYS A 50 -6.00 3.28 -15.47
C LYS A 50 -5.73 4.53 -14.60
N LEU A 51 -4.63 4.55 -13.86
CA LEU A 51 -4.24 5.65 -12.98
C LEU A 51 -3.16 6.55 -13.60
N LYS A 52 -2.63 6.20 -14.78
CA LYS A 52 -1.59 6.99 -15.46
C LYS A 52 -2.09 8.42 -15.71
N GLY A 53 -1.32 9.41 -15.24
CA GLY A 53 -1.66 10.84 -15.39
C GLY A 53 -2.75 11.33 -14.44
N ARG A 54 -3.25 10.50 -13.51
CA ARG A 54 -4.23 10.90 -12.50
C ARG A 54 -3.55 11.14 -11.16
N ASN A 55 -3.94 12.22 -10.49
CA ASN A 55 -3.60 12.42 -9.09
C ASN A 55 -4.41 11.44 -8.24
N VAL A 56 -3.71 10.66 -7.43
CA VAL A 56 -4.27 9.72 -6.47
C VAL A 56 -3.67 9.97 -5.09
N ARG A 57 -4.40 9.59 -4.05
CA ARG A 57 -3.89 9.59 -2.67
C ARG A 57 -3.59 8.16 -2.25
N LEU A 58 -2.54 7.99 -1.46
CA LEU A 58 -2.29 6.73 -0.76
C LEU A 58 -2.70 6.89 0.69
N ARG A 59 -3.46 5.92 1.20
CA ARG A 59 -3.75 5.80 2.63
C ARG A 59 -3.04 4.57 3.16
N PHE A 60 -2.21 4.76 4.17
CA PHE A 60 -1.56 3.70 4.90
C PHE A 60 -2.26 3.53 6.25
N GLU A 61 -2.75 2.33 6.51
CA GLU A 61 -3.29 1.92 7.80
C GLU A 61 -2.30 0.96 8.45
N LEU A 62 -1.90 1.26 9.69
CA LEU A 62 -0.87 0.51 10.41
C LEU A 62 -1.46 0.02 11.73
N ARG A 63 -1.18 -1.24 12.07
CA ARG A 63 -1.37 -1.80 13.40
C ARG A 63 -0.09 -2.51 13.83
N ASP A 64 0.48 -2.13 14.96
CA ASP A 64 1.74 -2.68 15.49
C ASP A 64 2.85 -2.78 14.42
N ALA A 65 2.96 -1.73 13.61
CA ALA A 65 3.86 -1.68 12.47
C ALA A 65 4.48 -0.29 12.34
N LYS A 66 5.65 -0.23 11.70
CA LYS A 66 6.35 1.01 11.34
C LYS A 66 6.74 0.96 9.87
N VAL A 67 6.29 1.94 9.10
CA VAL A 67 6.71 2.14 7.70
C VAL A 67 7.89 3.10 7.67
N TYR A 68 8.99 2.69 7.02
CA TYR A 68 10.18 3.52 6.88
C TYR A 68 10.22 4.23 5.52
N SER A 69 9.83 3.54 4.46
CA SER A 69 9.81 4.11 3.12
C SER A 69 8.80 3.42 2.23
N PHE A 70 8.29 4.17 1.26
CA PHE A 70 7.54 3.62 0.15
C PHE A 70 8.05 4.24 -1.16
N SER A 71 7.88 3.50 -2.25
CA SER A 71 8.22 3.98 -3.58
C SER A 71 7.24 3.46 -4.61
N PHE A 72 6.98 4.27 -5.62
CA PHE A 72 6.42 3.77 -6.87
C PHE A 72 7.61 3.19 -7.63
N GLY A 73 7.96 1.94 -7.36
CA GLY A 73 9.13 1.27 -7.95
C GLY A 73 9.25 1.53 -9.46
N GLY A 74 10.49 1.82 -9.86
CA GLY A 74 10.92 2.46 -11.12
C GLY A 74 10.63 1.71 -12.41
#